data_AF-A0A5E4L172-F1
#
_entry.id   AF-A0A5E4L172-F1
#
_cell.length_a   1.000
_cell.length_b   1.000
_cell.length_c   1.000
_cell.angle_alpha   90.00
_cell.angle_beta   90.00
_cell.angle_gamma   90.00
#
_symmetry.space_group_name_H-M   'P 1'
#
loop_
_entity.id
_entity.type
_entity.pdbx_description
1 polymer ?
#
loop_
_entity_poly.entity_id
_entity_poly.type
_entity_poly.pdbx_seq_one_letter_code
_entity_poly.pdbx_strand_id
1 'polypeptide(L)'
;MRIGIILHGPEIIDEGSAERIIRIFKMGHEVIARLGGTMGRTAVLDSGLEDVIDISQGLTPSETIIALGDSIDFAILLNNGKTLETGRYFGRIVASKLPQHSKPFIHIERPGSGGRIIYYCSRAKQCAYYVKKILMKYCEDYDLPIERGIPLPPHVRAEGDMLIRRIYGAFPGENIRLDGIVIGTVTNPEPEIVCMEGRVVEVRGINIKPHGLEKLANRKIYLSTAKVKTGNIRRTRHKPLMKKAQGGISSKTVAIIDHCAESTFELIKDAGLVITVGDDTTAIAADILVRFGIPVIGITDGDPDNVLEDTSVPAGSVIIRVRTGFDDIIGKEVFEKILRGKQKIHMPGNDMLSRILMLAGKNVIEIKYY
;
A
#
# COMPACT_ATOMS: atom_id res chain seq x y z
N MET A 1 30.73 1.81 4.55
CA MET A 1 29.73 0.73 4.41
C MET A 1 28.60 1.24 3.53
N ARG A 2 28.01 0.35 2.75
CA ARG A 2 26.81 0.58 1.96
C ARG A 2 25.61 0.00 2.71
N ILE A 3 24.66 0.86 3.08
CA ILE A 3 23.52 0.49 3.91
C ILE A 3 22.25 0.60 3.09
N GLY A 4 21.49 -0.49 3.00
CA GLY A 4 20.14 -0.47 2.44
C GLY A 4 19.14 -0.08 3.52
N ILE A 5 18.41 1.02 3.34
CA ILE A 5 17.31 1.43 4.22
C ILE A 5 15.98 1.19 3.50
N ILE A 6 15.20 0.25 4.01
CA ILE A 6 13.90 -0.13 3.46
C ILE A 6 12.84 0.44 4.38
N LEU A 7 11.92 1.23 3.82
CA LEU A 7 10.87 1.88 4.60
C LEU A 7 9.53 1.18 4.38
N HIS A 8 8.73 1.10 5.43
CA HIS A 8 7.40 0.52 5.37
C HIS A 8 6.36 1.43 6.03
N GLY A 9 5.23 1.58 5.33
CA GLY A 9 4.10 2.40 5.75
C GLY A 9 4.34 3.90 5.55
N PRO A 10 3.26 4.70 5.49
CA PRO A 10 3.36 6.15 5.47
C PRO A 10 3.79 6.73 6.83
N GLU A 11 3.46 6.07 7.94
CA GLU A 11 3.62 6.68 9.27
C GLU A 11 5.09 6.96 9.64
N ILE A 12 6.03 6.13 9.18
CA ILE A 12 7.46 6.36 9.42
C ILE A 12 7.98 7.61 8.69
N ILE A 13 7.34 7.97 7.58
CA ILE A 13 7.62 9.17 6.79
C ILE A 13 6.96 10.38 7.44
N ASP A 14 5.66 10.29 7.73
CA ASP A 14 4.85 11.40 8.24
C ASP A 14 5.33 11.90 9.62
N GLU A 15 5.87 11.02 10.47
CA GLU A 15 6.49 11.40 11.76
C GLU A 15 7.90 12.03 11.61
N GLY A 16 8.45 12.07 10.39
CA GLY A 16 9.78 12.58 10.06
C GLY A 16 10.94 11.69 10.53
N SER A 17 10.66 10.55 11.18
CA SER A 17 11.69 9.64 11.69
C SER A 17 12.52 9.04 10.57
N ALA A 18 11.90 8.71 9.43
CA ALA A 18 12.57 8.24 8.23
C ALA A 18 13.70 9.19 7.78
N GLU A 19 13.36 10.46 7.58
CA GLU A 19 14.31 11.47 7.10
C GLU A 19 15.46 11.66 8.07
N ARG A 20 15.17 11.81 9.37
CA ARG A 20 16.20 11.99 10.41
C ARG A 20 17.18 10.83 10.44
N ILE A 21 16.67 9.59 10.43
CA ILE A 21 17.50 8.39 10.47
C ILE A 21 18.34 8.24 9.19
N ILE A 22 17.75 8.46 8.01
CA ILE A 22 18.49 8.42 6.74
C ILE A 22 19.62 9.45 6.74
N ARG A 23 19.35 10.69 7.18
CA ARG A 23 20.37 11.75 7.29
C ARG A 23 21.51 11.35 8.22
N ILE A 24 21.21 10.79 9.39
CA ILE A 24 22.21 10.29 10.35
C ILE A 24 23.15 9.27 9.68
N PHE A 25 22.61 8.27 8.98
CA PHE A 25 23.44 7.27 8.31
C PHE A 25 24.24 7.85 7.14
N LYS A 26 23.67 8.80 6.37
CA LYS A 26 24.36 9.45 5.26
C LYS A 26 25.60 10.26 5.67
N MET A 27 25.74 10.64 6.94
CA MET A 27 26.92 11.38 7.43
C MET A 27 28.22 10.56 7.40
N GLY A 28 28.15 9.22 7.37
CA GLY A 28 29.33 8.35 7.38
C GLY A 28 29.25 7.14 6.46
N HIS A 29 28.14 6.98 5.73
CA HIS A 29 27.85 5.80 4.93
C HIS A 29 27.20 6.15 3.61
N GLU A 30 27.39 5.29 2.63
CA GLU A 30 26.60 5.30 1.42
C GLU A 30 25.24 4.63 1.73
N VAL A 31 24.15 5.34 1.47
CA VAL A 31 22.79 4.91 1.84
C VAL A 31 21.92 4.79 0.60
N ILE A 32 21.33 3.61 0.42
CA ILE A 32 20.31 3.35 -0.60
C ILE A 32 18.98 3.21 0.13
N ALA A 33 18.10 4.21 0.01
CA ALA A 33 16.78 4.20 0.66
C ALA A 33 15.67 3.87 -0.34
N ARG A 34 14.78 2.93 -0.01
CA ARG A 34 13.68 2.48 -0.89
C ARG A 34 12.35 2.28 -0.17
N LEU A 35 11.26 2.58 -0.86
CA LEU A 35 9.89 2.32 -0.41
C LEU A 35 8.97 1.96 -1.60
N GLY A 36 8.28 0.82 -1.53
CA GLY A 36 7.37 0.39 -2.61
C GLY A 36 5.86 0.45 -2.32
N GLY A 37 5.43 0.58 -1.06
CA GLY A 37 4.00 0.58 -0.71
C GLY A 37 3.28 1.84 -1.18
N THR A 38 2.13 1.71 -1.83
CA THR A 38 1.35 2.81 -2.43
C THR A 38 1.21 4.03 -1.51
N MET A 39 0.66 3.88 -0.31
CA MET A 39 0.50 5.03 0.61
C MET A 39 1.82 5.57 1.18
N GLY A 40 2.84 4.72 1.33
CA GLY A 40 4.15 5.22 1.74
C GLY A 40 4.80 6.05 0.62
N ARG A 41 4.59 5.70 -0.65
CA ARG A 41 5.05 6.50 -1.80
C ARG A 41 4.35 7.85 -1.82
N THR A 42 3.05 7.85 -1.54
CA THR A 42 2.27 9.08 -1.33
C THR A 42 2.85 9.95 -0.21
N ALA A 43 3.21 9.36 0.93
CA ALA A 43 3.82 10.09 2.05
C ALA A 43 5.22 10.65 1.72
N VAL A 44 6.02 9.92 0.93
CA VAL A 44 7.31 10.41 0.43
C VAL A 44 7.13 11.66 -0.43
N LEU A 45 6.15 11.65 -1.35
CA LEU A 45 5.82 12.82 -2.17
C LEU A 45 5.34 14.00 -1.31
N ASP A 46 4.47 13.75 -0.33
CA ASP A 46 3.97 14.80 0.57
C ASP A 46 5.09 15.45 1.38
N SER A 47 6.13 14.69 1.69
CA SER A 47 7.29 15.16 2.46
C SER A 47 8.41 15.72 1.59
N GLY A 48 8.28 15.68 0.25
CA GLY A 48 9.33 16.12 -0.68
C GLY A 48 10.61 15.29 -0.61
N LEU A 49 10.49 13.98 -0.29
CA LEU A 49 11.62 13.09 -0.04
C LEU A 49 11.97 12.19 -1.24
N GLU A 50 11.40 12.43 -2.42
CA GLU A 50 11.68 11.59 -3.61
C GLU A 50 13.14 11.58 -4.08
N ASP A 51 13.91 12.65 -3.80
CA ASP A 51 15.35 12.71 -4.09
C ASP A 51 16.20 11.93 -3.06
N VAL A 52 15.58 11.56 -1.93
CA VAL A 52 16.22 10.86 -0.82
C VAL A 52 15.82 9.40 -0.78
N ILE A 53 14.56 9.08 -1.12
CA ILE A 53 13.95 7.77 -1.04
C ILE A 53 13.45 7.36 -2.44
N ASP A 54 14.03 6.29 -2.97
CA ASP A 54 13.62 5.72 -4.26
C ASP A 54 12.25 5.02 -4.12
N ILE A 55 11.26 5.60 -4.79
CA ILE A 55 9.86 5.14 -4.85
C ILE A 55 9.48 4.60 -6.24
N SER A 56 10.46 4.34 -7.11
CA SER A 56 10.23 3.97 -8.52
C SER A 56 9.67 2.57 -8.70
N GLN A 57 9.81 1.69 -7.70
CA GLN A 57 9.39 0.28 -7.75
C GLN A 57 8.41 -0.06 -6.63
N GLY A 58 7.36 -0.82 -6.94
CA GLY A 58 6.34 -1.28 -5.99
C GLY A 58 6.71 -2.57 -5.23
N LEU A 59 7.98 -2.78 -4.87
CA LEU A 59 8.43 -4.01 -4.20
C LEU A 59 8.05 -4.04 -2.71
N THR A 60 7.78 -5.24 -2.19
CA THR A 60 7.64 -5.45 -0.74
C THR A 60 8.99 -5.30 -0.02
N PRO A 61 9.02 -5.12 1.31
CA PRO A 61 10.29 -5.00 2.03
C PRO A 61 11.22 -6.19 1.88
N SER A 62 10.69 -7.43 1.91
CA SER A 62 11.50 -8.63 1.70
C SER A 62 12.07 -8.69 0.28
N GLU A 63 11.27 -8.38 -0.74
CA GLU A 63 11.73 -8.34 -2.14
C GLU A 63 12.80 -7.26 -2.34
N THR A 64 12.63 -6.10 -1.70
CA THR A 64 13.60 -5.00 -1.75
C THR A 64 14.95 -5.42 -1.14
N ILE A 65 14.94 -6.07 0.02
CA ILE A 65 16.16 -6.58 0.66
C ILE A 65 16.86 -7.61 -0.25
N ILE A 66 16.09 -8.52 -0.85
CA ILE A 66 16.62 -9.54 -1.77
C ILE A 66 17.22 -8.87 -3.02
N ALA A 67 16.51 -7.91 -3.62
CA ALA A 67 16.94 -7.20 -4.82
C ALA A 67 18.20 -6.36 -4.60
N LEU A 68 18.39 -5.81 -3.40
CA LEU A 68 19.63 -5.09 -3.05
C LEU A 68 20.81 -6.07 -2.95
N GLY A 69 20.62 -7.27 -2.42
CA GLY A 69 21.61 -8.35 -2.47
C GLY A 69 23.02 -7.91 -2.09
N ASP A 70 23.99 -8.13 -2.98
CA ASP A 70 25.41 -7.80 -2.76
C ASP A 70 25.78 -6.31 -2.93
N SER A 71 24.83 -5.46 -3.31
CA SER A 71 25.05 -4.01 -3.37
C SER A 71 25.15 -3.35 -1.99
N ILE A 72 24.73 -4.04 -0.93
CA ILE A 72 24.73 -3.54 0.45
C ILE A 72 25.49 -4.47 1.39
N ASP A 73 26.02 -3.90 2.48
CA ASP A 73 26.68 -4.64 3.55
C ASP A 73 25.65 -5.22 4.52
N PHE A 74 24.60 -4.45 4.84
CA PHE A 74 23.44 -4.88 5.62
C PHE A 74 22.21 -4.02 5.31
N ALA A 75 21.04 -4.54 5.69
CA ALA A 75 19.74 -3.92 5.49
C ALA A 75 19.14 -3.45 6.82
N ILE A 76 18.51 -2.28 6.80
CA ILE A 76 17.70 -1.72 7.88
C ILE A 76 16.26 -1.60 7.37
N LEU A 77 15.30 -2.26 8.01
CA LEU A 77 13.88 -1.95 7.85
C LEU A 77 13.50 -0.87 8.87
N LEU A 78 12.98 0.26 8.40
CA LEU A 78 12.34 1.28 9.22
C LEU A 78 10.83 1.11 9.13
N ASN A 79 10.19 0.87 10.27
CA ASN A 79 8.75 0.67 10.34
C ASN A 79 8.15 1.41 11.55
N ASN A 80 6.89 1.78 11.41
CA ASN A 80 6.09 2.35 12.49
C ASN A 80 4.72 1.66 12.51
N GLY A 81 4.67 0.50 13.16
CA GLY A 81 3.47 -0.30 13.33
C GLY A 81 2.42 0.39 14.21
N LYS A 82 1.19 -0.12 14.16
CA LYS A 82 0.07 0.36 15.00
C LYS A 82 0.43 0.32 16.50
N THR A 83 1.15 -0.74 16.87
CA THR A 83 1.72 -0.99 18.19
C THR A 83 3.08 -1.65 18.03
N LEU A 84 3.87 -1.71 19.10
CA LEU A 84 5.15 -2.43 19.08
C LEU A 84 4.97 -3.91 18.71
N GLU A 85 3.92 -4.57 19.19
CA GLU A 85 3.64 -5.99 18.89
C GLU A 85 3.30 -6.22 17.42
N THR A 86 2.45 -5.37 16.83
CA THR A 86 2.11 -5.48 15.40
C THR A 86 3.33 -5.23 14.51
N GLY A 87 4.18 -4.29 14.88
CA GLY A 87 5.46 -4.03 14.23
C GLY A 87 6.44 -5.20 14.34
N ARG A 88 6.62 -5.75 15.55
CA ARG A 88 7.40 -6.98 15.79
C ARG A 88 6.92 -8.10 14.87
N TYR A 89 5.61 -8.33 14.81
CA TYR A 89 5.02 -9.34 13.94
C TYR A 89 5.37 -9.10 12.48
N PHE A 90 5.22 -7.87 11.99
CA PHE A 90 5.58 -7.51 10.63
C PHE A 90 7.05 -7.80 10.29
N GLY A 91 7.98 -7.38 11.16
CA GLY A 91 9.40 -7.68 10.98
C GLY A 91 9.70 -9.18 10.94
N ARG A 92 8.96 -10.01 11.71
CA ARG A 92 9.09 -11.47 11.69
C ARG A 92 8.61 -12.07 10.36
N ILE A 93 7.59 -11.49 9.71
CA ILE A 93 7.15 -11.88 8.36
C ILE A 93 8.22 -11.54 7.33
N VAL A 94 8.80 -10.34 7.41
CA VAL A 94 9.86 -9.93 6.49
C VAL A 94 11.04 -10.88 6.62
N ALA A 95 11.49 -11.14 7.86
CA ALA A 95 12.61 -12.02 8.14
C ALA A 95 12.39 -13.47 7.66
N SER A 96 11.17 -14.00 7.72
CA SER A 96 10.88 -15.38 7.29
C SER A 96 10.90 -15.56 5.77
N LYS A 97 10.79 -14.48 5.01
CA LYS A 97 10.90 -14.47 3.55
C LYS A 97 12.33 -14.30 3.05
N LEU A 98 13.29 -13.99 3.92
CA LEU A 98 14.68 -13.79 3.54
C LEU A 98 15.41 -15.13 3.43
N PRO A 99 16.21 -15.36 2.36
CA PRO A 99 17.06 -16.54 2.26
C PRO A 99 18.04 -16.64 3.43
N GLN A 100 18.43 -17.86 3.80
CA GLN A 100 19.35 -18.11 4.93
C GLN A 100 20.70 -17.37 4.80
N HIS A 101 21.19 -17.16 3.57
CA HIS A 101 22.45 -16.47 3.27
C HIS A 101 22.29 -14.98 2.94
N SER A 102 21.11 -14.41 3.17
CA SER A 102 20.84 -12.98 2.98
C SER A 102 21.77 -12.08 3.82
N LYS A 103 21.96 -10.83 3.36
CA LYS A 103 22.68 -9.79 4.12
C LYS A 103 22.07 -9.62 5.52
N PRO A 104 22.86 -9.21 6.54
CA PRO A 104 22.33 -8.98 7.88
C PRO A 104 21.12 -8.03 7.82
N PHE A 105 20.06 -8.40 8.52
CA PHE A 105 18.78 -7.70 8.50
C PHE A 105 18.43 -7.18 9.90
N ILE A 106 18.30 -5.86 10.00
CA ILE A 106 18.02 -5.12 11.24
C ILE A 106 16.67 -4.45 11.04
N HIS A 107 15.81 -4.54 12.03
CA HIS A 107 14.50 -3.90 12.01
C HIS A 107 14.45 -2.85 13.12
N ILE A 108 14.16 -1.60 12.76
CA ILE A 108 13.94 -0.51 13.70
C ILE A 108 12.45 -0.21 13.70
N GLU A 109 11.80 -0.60 14.78
CA GLU A 109 10.37 -0.48 14.98
C GLU A 109 10.07 0.72 15.87
N ARG A 110 9.18 1.62 15.44
CA ARG A 110 8.73 2.82 16.17
C ARG A 110 9.86 3.68 16.75
N PRO A 111 10.85 4.09 15.94
CA PRO A 111 12.03 4.78 16.46
C PRO A 111 11.73 6.09 17.21
N GLY A 112 10.63 6.76 16.90
CA GLY A 112 10.22 8.01 17.57
C GLY A 112 9.30 7.83 18.79
N SER A 113 8.94 6.61 19.17
CA SER A 113 7.91 6.37 20.21
C SER A 113 8.20 5.13 21.08
N GLY A 114 9.40 5.07 21.66
CA GLY A 114 9.78 4.02 22.63
C GLY A 114 10.01 2.64 21.99
N GLY A 115 10.45 2.66 20.73
CA GLY A 115 10.62 1.51 19.85
C GLY A 115 11.72 0.51 20.20
N ARG A 116 12.07 -0.34 19.23
CA ARG A 116 13.08 -1.41 19.39
C ARG A 116 13.97 -1.53 18.16
N ILE A 117 15.22 -1.93 18.40
CA ILE A 117 16.11 -2.42 17.35
C ILE A 117 16.12 -3.95 17.45
N ILE A 118 15.63 -4.61 16.41
CA ILE A 118 15.37 -6.05 16.39
C ILE A 118 16.30 -6.70 15.36
N TYR A 119 16.96 -7.79 15.74
CA TYR A 119 17.77 -8.60 14.84
C TYR A 119 17.28 -10.06 14.80
N TYR A 120 17.43 -10.73 13.66
CA TYR A 120 16.85 -12.07 13.46
C TYR A 120 17.88 -13.20 13.37
N CYS A 121 19.18 -12.89 13.31
CA CYS A 121 20.25 -13.88 13.28
C CYS A 121 21.52 -13.40 13.99
N SER A 122 22.42 -14.32 14.35
CA SER A 122 23.65 -13.99 15.10
C SER A 122 24.54 -13.00 14.36
N ARG A 123 24.64 -13.09 13.01
CA ARG A 123 25.40 -12.15 12.18
C ARG A 123 24.85 -10.72 12.26
N ALA A 124 23.52 -10.58 12.37
CA ALA A 124 22.85 -9.28 12.49
C ALA A 124 22.99 -8.64 13.88
N LYS A 125 23.35 -9.41 14.93
CA LYS A 125 23.49 -8.89 16.30
C LYS A 125 24.52 -7.77 16.38
N GLN A 126 25.72 -7.98 15.83
CA GLN A 126 26.78 -6.97 15.85
C GLN A 126 26.36 -5.70 15.07
N CYS A 127 25.70 -5.87 13.94
CA CYS A 127 25.15 -4.78 13.14
C CYS A 127 24.07 -3.99 13.92
N ALA A 128 23.23 -4.66 14.72
CA ALA A 128 22.24 -3.98 15.56
C ALA A 128 22.89 -3.09 16.63
N TYR A 129 23.95 -3.56 17.30
CA TYR A 129 24.72 -2.73 18.24
C TYR A 129 25.41 -1.56 17.54
N TYR A 130 25.93 -1.78 16.34
CA TYR A 130 26.51 -0.73 15.51
C TYR A 130 25.49 0.35 15.13
N VAL A 131 24.32 -0.07 14.64
CA VAL A 131 23.18 0.81 14.33
C VAL A 131 22.77 1.64 15.55
N LYS A 132 22.59 0.99 16.71
CA LYS A 132 22.26 1.68 17.96
C LYS A 132 23.30 2.75 18.31
N LYS A 133 24.59 2.39 18.27
CA LYS A 133 25.70 3.32 18.57
C LYS A 133 25.69 4.54 17.65
N ILE A 134 25.43 4.35 16.36
CA ILE A 134 25.32 5.46 15.40
C ILE A 134 24.15 6.37 15.77
N LEU A 135 22.96 5.81 15.97
CA LEU A 135 21.77 6.61 16.24
C LEU A 135 21.89 7.41 17.53
N MET A 136 22.33 6.77 18.62
CA MET A 136 22.55 7.41 19.92
C MET A 136 23.58 8.54 19.87
N LYS A 137 24.58 8.47 18.97
CA LYS A 137 25.57 9.53 18.82
C LYS A 137 24.93 10.87 18.40
N TYR A 138 23.81 10.82 17.68
CA TYR A 138 23.18 12.02 17.12
C TYR A 138 21.87 12.40 17.82
N CYS A 139 21.20 11.46 18.48
CA CYS A 139 19.95 11.72 19.18
C CYS A 139 19.74 10.70 20.31
N GLU A 140 19.63 11.19 21.55
CA GLU A 140 19.42 10.35 22.74
C GLU A 140 18.07 9.63 22.72
N ASP A 141 17.05 10.19 22.07
CA ASP A 141 15.74 9.55 21.90
C ASP A 141 15.82 8.24 21.09
N TYR A 142 16.92 8.01 20.36
CA TYR A 142 17.20 6.76 19.67
C TYR A 142 18.03 5.76 20.49
N ASP A 143 18.12 5.91 21.83
CA ASP A 143 18.57 4.86 22.73
C ASP A 143 17.53 3.73 22.85
N LEU A 144 17.32 3.04 21.74
CA LEU A 144 16.34 1.97 21.64
C LEU A 144 16.92 0.67 22.21
N PRO A 145 16.15 -0.11 22.99
CA PRO A 145 16.57 -1.43 23.42
C PRO A 145 16.79 -2.35 22.21
N ILE A 146 17.83 -3.19 22.28
CA ILE A 146 18.12 -4.22 21.28
C ILE A 146 17.50 -5.54 21.73
N GLU A 147 16.79 -6.21 20.83
CA GLU A 147 16.22 -7.53 21.09
C GLU A 147 16.40 -8.50 19.93
N ARG A 148 16.33 -9.80 20.24
CA ARG A 148 16.34 -10.86 19.23
C ARG A 148 14.92 -11.16 18.79
N GLY A 149 14.65 -10.99 17.50
CA GLY A 149 13.45 -11.48 16.84
C GLY A 149 13.58 -12.94 16.42
N ILE A 150 12.44 -13.60 16.23
CA ILE A 150 12.34 -14.97 15.71
C ILE A 150 11.50 -14.92 14.44
N PRO A 151 12.04 -15.25 13.25
CA PRO A 151 11.26 -15.34 12.03
C PRO A 151 10.00 -16.20 12.24
N LEU A 152 8.87 -15.78 11.67
CA LEU A 152 7.65 -16.59 11.78
C LEU A 152 7.77 -17.84 10.90
N PRO A 153 7.17 -18.98 11.31
CA PRO A 153 6.90 -20.06 10.37
C PRO A 153 6.01 -19.54 9.22
N PRO A 154 5.79 -20.33 8.16
CA PRO A 154 4.79 -20.00 7.15
C PRO A 154 3.48 -19.62 7.83
N HIS A 155 3.01 -18.39 7.57
CA HIS A 155 1.76 -17.86 8.14
C HIS A 155 0.52 -18.50 7.49
N VAL A 156 0.75 -19.46 6.60
CA VAL A 156 -0.23 -20.33 5.95
C VAL A 156 0.08 -21.77 6.34
N ARG A 157 -0.91 -22.46 6.90
CA ARG A 157 -0.84 -23.89 7.22
C ARG A 157 -1.78 -24.67 6.31
N ALA A 158 -1.44 -25.93 6.06
CA ALA A 158 -2.32 -26.86 5.35
C ALA A 158 -3.02 -27.77 6.37
N GLU A 159 -4.32 -27.94 6.23
CA GLU A 159 -5.16 -28.88 6.99
C GLU A 159 -6.01 -29.67 5.98
N GLY A 160 -5.55 -30.87 5.60
CA GLY A 160 -6.14 -31.61 4.48
C GLY A 160 -6.02 -30.83 3.16
N ASP A 161 -7.14 -30.67 2.46
CA ASP A 161 -7.22 -29.90 1.21
C ASP A 161 -7.38 -28.38 1.43
N MET A 162 -7.42 -27.93 2.69
CA MET A 162 -7.59 -26.53 3.05
C MET A 162 -6.24 -25.86 3.35
N LEU A 163 -6.10 -24.63 2.86
CA LEU A 163 -5.04 -23.71 3.27
C LEU A 163 -5.63 -22.65 4.19
N ILE A 164 -5.03 -22.49 5.37
CA ILE A 164 -5.49 -21.54 6.39
C ILE A 164 -4.41 -20.51 6.64
N ARG A 165 -4.74 -19.24 6.43
CA ARG A 165 -3.88 -18.11 6.76
C ARG A 165 -4.39 -17.39 7.99
N ARG A 166 -3.62 -17.42 9.07
CA ARG A 166 -3.89 -16.59 10.26
C ARG A 166 -3.31 -15.19 10.05
N ILE A 167 -4.11 -14.18 10.36
CA ILE A 167 -3.73 -12.77 10.30
C ILE A 167 -3.49 -12.29 11.72
N TYR A 168 -2.38 -11.59 11.93
CA TYR A 168 -2.03 -11.06 13.24
C TYR A 168 -1.89 -9.55 13.16
N GLY A 169 -2.06 -8.89 14.30
CA GLY A 169 -2.08 -7.43 14.39
C GLY A 169 -3.32 -6.80 13.75
N ALA A 170 -4.38 -7.59 13.63
CA ALA A 170 -5.72 -7.15 13.33
C ALA A 170 -6.41 -6.72 14.64
N PHE A 171 -7.15 -5.63 14.62
CA PHE A 171 -7.95 -5.18 15.76
C PHE A 171 -9.44 -5.31 15.46
N PRO A 172 -10.28 -5.69 16.44
CA PRO A 172 -11.73 -5.68 16.27
C PRO A 172 -12.23 -4.33 15.74
N GLY A 173 -13.14 -4.36 14.77
CA GLY A 173 -13.67 -3.19 14.08
C GLY A 173 -12.86 -2.76 12.84
N GLU A 174 -11.66 -3.30 12.62
CA GLU A 174 -10.91 -3.00 11.40
C GLU A 174 -11.46 -3.74 10.19
N ASN A 175 -11.54 -3.07 9.04
CA ASN A 175 -11.78 -3.77 7.78
C ASN A 175 -10.58 -4.64 7.43
N ILE A 176 -10.85 -5.83 6.90
CA ILE A 176 -9.83 -6.74 6.36
C ILE A 176 -9.91 -6.78 4.84
N ARG A 177 -8.74 -6.63 4.20
CA ARG A 177 -8.60 -6.64 2.75
C ARG A 177 -7.73 -7.77 2.29
N LEU A 178 -8.19 -8.47 1.26
CA LEU A 178 -7.47 -9.53 0.57
C LEU A 178 -7.28 -9.11 -0.89
N ASP A 179 -6.02 -8.91 -1.29
CA ASP A 179 -5.63 -8.42 -2.62
C ASP A 179 -6.39 -7.16 -3.07
N GLY A 180 -6.59 -6.24 -2.12
CA GLY A 180 -7.24 -4.96 -2.33
C GLY A 180 -8.75 -4.95 -2.09
N ILE A 181 -9.42 -6.10 -2.03
CA ILE A 181 -10.87 -6.20 -1.82
C ILE A 181 -11.18 -6.34 -0.33
N VAL A 182 -12.10 -5.52 0.19
CA VAL A 182 -12.61 -5.66 1.56
C VAL A 182 -13.54 -6.86 1.64
N ILE A 183 -13.18 -7.85 2.46
CA ILE A 183 -13.95 -9.10 2.62
C ILE A 183 -14.81 -9.11 3.88
N GLY A 184 -14.67 -8.10 4.72
CA GLY A 184 -15.39 -7.97 5.98
C GLY A 184 -14.67 -7.14 7.01
N THR A 185 -15.16 -7.22 8.24
CA THR A 185 -14.67 -6.49 9.40
C THR A 185 -14.22 -7.48 10.48
N VAL A 186 -13.05 -7.25 11.06
CA VAL A 186 -12.45 -8.09 12.09
C VAL A 186 -13.31 -8.07 13.35
N THR A 187 -13.63 -9.25 13.87
CA THR A 187 -14.33 -9.43 15.15
C THR A 187 -13.44 -10.02 16.24
N ASN A 188 -12.36 -10.71 15.86
CA ASN A 188 -11.40 -11.33 16.77
C ASN A 188 -9.95 -10.89 16.41
N PRO A 189 -9.05 -10.62 17.38
CA PRO A 189 -7.66 -10.19 17.13
C PRO A 189 -6.77 -11.12 16.27
N GLU A 190 -7.16 -12.38 16.06
CA GLU A 190 -6.45 -13.32 15.19
C GLU A 190 -7.36 -13.97 14.14
N PRO A 191 -7.88 -13.21 13.16
CA PRO A 191 -8.78 -13.77 12.18
C PRO A 191 -8.05 -14.72 11.22
N GLU A 192 -8.79 -15.68 10.66
CA GLU A 192 -8.26 -16.65 9.70
C GLU A 192 -9.02 -16.56 8.37
N ILE A 193 -8.27 -16.67 7.26
CA ILE A 193 -8.84 -16.84 5.92
C ILE A 193 -8.55 -18.28 5.49
N VAL A 194 -9.60 -19.01 5.12
CA VAL A 194 -9.51 -20.41 4.67
C VAL A 194 -9.78 -20.47 3.18
N CYS A 195 -8.86 -21.09 2.45
CA CYS A 195 -8.99 -21.35 1.03
C CYS A 195 -8.97 -22.84 0.69
N MET A 196 -9.76 -23.23 -0.30
CA MET A 196 -9.74 -24.54 -0.93
C MET A 196 -9.67 -24.35 -2.45
N GLU A 197 -8.74 -25.04 -3.12
CA GLU A 197 -8.50 -24.90 -4.57
C GLU A 197 -8.29 -23.45 -5.06
N GLY A 198 -7.79 -22.59 -4.18
CA GLY A 198 -7.58 -21.16 -4.47
C GLY A 198 -8.86 -20.31 -4.43
N ARG A 199 -9.94 -20.78 -3.80
CA ARG A 199 -11.13 -19.98 -3.51
C ARG A 199 -11.26 -19.79 -2.01
N VAL A 200 -11.69 -18.61 -1.56
CA VAL A 200 -12.04 -18.38 -0.15
C VAL A 200 -13.33 -19.13 0.15
N VAL A 201 -13.26 -20.10 1.07
CA VAL A 201 -14.42 -20.94 1.45
C VAL A 201 -14.96 -20.61 2.83
N GLU A 202 -14.10 -20.06 3.70
CA GLU A 202 -14.48 -19.68 5.06
C GLU A 202 -13.58 -18.53 5.54
N VAL A 203 -14.15 -17.64 6.35
CA VAL A 203 -13.40 -16.66 7.13
C VAL A 203 -13.79 -16.77 8.60
N ARG A 204 -12.80 -16.79 9.50
CA ARG A 204 -12.99 -16.96 10.95
C ARG A 204 -12.58 -15.68 11.66
N GLY A 205 -13.37 -15.25 12.66
CA GLY A 205 -13.11 -14.00 13.37
C GLY A 205 -13.32 -12.75 12.51
N ILE A 206 -14.13 -12.86 11.45
CA ILE A 206 -14.47 -11.79 10.50
C ILE A 206 -15.99 -11.78 10.31
N ASN A 207 -16.61 -10.62 10.47
CA ASN A 207 -17.97 -10.37 9.99
C ASN A 207 -17.90 -10.13 8.49
N ILE A 208 -18.50 -11.03 7.69
CA ILE A 208 -18.38 -11.06 6.24
C ILE A 208 -19.03 -9.82 5.61
N LYS A 209 -18.36 -9.23 4.61
CA LYS A 209 -18.98 -8.35 3.60
C LYS A 209 -19.29 -9.22 2.37
N PRO A 210 -20.55 -9.64 2.14
CA PRO A 210 -20.88 -10.63 1.09
C PRO A 210 -20.38 -10.22 -0.29
N HIS A 211 -20.60 -8.97 -0.66
CA HIS A 211 -20.18 -8.41 -1.94
C HIS A 211 -18.66 -8.46 -2.16
N GLY A 212 -17.87 -8.36 -1.09
CA GLY A 212 -16.42 -8.53 -1.14
C GLY A 212 -16.00 -9.94 -1.53
N LEU A 213 -16.68 -10.97 -1.00
CA LEU A 213 -16.41 -12.36 -1.38
C LEU A 213 -16.90 -12.68 -2.80
N GLU A 214 -18.02 -12.10 -3.23
CA GLU A 214 -18.51 -12.20 -4.61
C GLU A 214 -17.45 -11.70 -5.63
N LYS A 215 -16.79 -10.58 -5.33
CA LYS A 215 -15.70 -10.03 -6.16
C LYS A 215 -14.48 -10.96 -6.25
N LEU A 216 -14.26 -11.80 -5.24
CA LEU A 216 -13.19 -12.80 -5.23
C LEU A 216 -13.57 -14.12 -5.90
N ALA A 217 -14.86 -14.41 -6.11
CA ALA A 217 -15.33 -15.72 -6.60
C ALA A 217 -14.74 -16.09 -7.98
N ASN A 218 -14.47 -15.08 -8.81
CA ASN A 218 -13.87 -15.26 -10.14
C ASN A 218 -12.33 -15.16 -10.16
N ARG A 219 -11.69 -15.08 -8.98
CA ARG A 219 -10.24 -14.92 -8.83
C ARG A 219 -9.65 -16.14 -8.14
N LYS A 220 -8.45 -16.53 -8.58
CA LYS A 220 -7.66 -17.56 -7.89
C LYS A 220 -6.78 -16.89 -6.84
N ILE A 221 -7.02 -17.25 -5.58
CA ILE A 221 -6.35 -16.71 -4.40
C ILE A 221 -5.23 -17.64 -3.97
N TYR A 222 -4.03 -17.07 -3.87
CA TYR A 222 -2.85 -17.77 -3.36
C TYR A 222 -2.49 -17.21 -1.99
N LEU A 223 -3.03 -17.80 -0.91
CA LEU A 223 -2.86 -17.28 0.45
C LEU A 223 -1.40 -17.04 0.86
N SER A 224 -0.46 -17.80 0.31
CA SER A 224 0.98 -17.64 0.60
C SER A 224 1.57 -16.32 0.11
N THR A 225 1.01 -15.76 -0.97
CA THR A 225 1.52 -14.55 -1.64
C THR A 225 0.53 -13.38 -1.57
N ALA A 226 -0.74 -13.65 -1.29
CA ALA A 226 -1.78 -12.64 -1.21
C ALA A 226 -1.42 -11.51 -0.24
N LYS A 227 -1.78 -10.28 -0.60
CA LYS A 227 -1.64 -9.11 0.26
C LYS A 227 -2.85 -9.03 1.17
N VAL A 228 -2.62 -9.23 2.46
CA VAL A 228 -3.65 -9.08 3.48
C VAL A 228 -3.33 -7.87 4.35
N LYS A 229 -4.26 -6.93 4.44
CA LYS A 229 -4.12 -5.67 5.19
C LYS A 229 -5.35 -5.44 6.06
N THR A 230 -5.16 -4.85 7.23
CA THR A 230 -6.27 -4.48 8.11
C THR A 230 -6.22 -3.01 8.52
N GLY A 231 -7.39 -2.41 8.72
CA GLY A 231 -7.55 -1.03 9.15
C GLY A 231 -7.21 -0.01 8.05
N ASN A 232 -7.08 1.25 8.45
CA ASN A 232 -6.81 2.38 7.57
C ASN A 232 -5.41 2.27 6.92
N ILE A 233 -5.31 2.62 5.63
CA ILE A 233 -4.05 2.57 4.86
C ILE A 233 -3.05 3.67 5.19
N ARG A 234 -3.48 4.75 5.84
CA ARG A 234 -2.65 5.85 6.34
C ARG A 234 -3.33 6.48 7.55
N ARG A 235 -2.80 6.19 8.74
CA ARG A 235 -3.42 6.58 10.02
C ARG A 235 -3.10 8.01 10.45
N THR A 236 -2.18 8.65 9.74
CA THR A 236 -1.68 10.00 9.99
C THR A 236 -2.43 10.99 9.12
N ARG A 237 -2.80 12.13 9.73
CA ARG A 237 -3.28 13.28 8.96
C ARG A 237 -2.17 13.76 8.06
N HIS A 238 -2.56 14.18 6.86
CA HIS A 238 -1.61 14.62 5.85
C HIS A 238 -2.21 15.73 5.02
N LYS A 239 -1.33 16.50 4.39
CA LYS A 239 -1.72 17.51 3.41
C LYS A 239 -1.03 17.16 2.10
N PRO A 240 -1.78 16.89 1.01
CA PRO A 240 -1.17 16.59 -0.26
C PRO A 240 -0.20 17.68 -0.70
N LEU A 241 1.05 17.32 -0.98
CA LEU A 241 2.00 18.25 -1.59
C LEU A 241 1.78 18.26 -3.10
N MET A 242 1.01 19.24 -3.56
CA MET A 242 0.78 19.46 -4.99
C MET A 242 2.12 19.78 -5.66
N LYS A 243 2.57 18.96 -6.61
CA LYS A 243 3.67 19.38 -7.46
C LYS A 243 3.21 20.63 -8.21
N LYS A 244 4.07 21.67 -8.25
CA LYS A 244 3.84 22.79 -9.19
C LYS A 244 3.64 22.15 -10.54
N ALA A 245 2.49 22.43 -11.17
CA ALA A 245 2.16 21.90 -12.47
C ALA A 245 3.38 22.08 -13.38
N GLN A 246 4.08 20.98 -13.68
CA GLN A 246 4.97 20.99 -14.83
C GLN A 246 4.02 21.26 -15.99
N GLY A 247 4.14 22.46 -16.55
CA GLY A 247 3.10 23.10 -17.36
C GLY A 247 2.36 22.09 -18.23
N GLY A 248 1.04 22.03 -18.03
CA GLY A 248 0.07 21.28 -18.81
C GLY A 248 0.65 20.14 -19.64
N ILE A 249 0.97 19.01 -19.01
CA ILE A 249 0.96 17.76 -19.76
C ILE A 249 -0.50 17.52 -20.12
N SER A 250 -0.94 18.11 -21.24
CA SER A 250 -2.19 17.75 -21.92
C SER A 250 -2.00 16.37 -22.55
N SER A 251 -1.61 15.39 -21.74
CA SER A 251 -1.54 14.03 -22.21
C SER A 251 -2.95 13.64 -22.58
N LYS A 252 -3.08 13.23 -23.83
CA LYS A 252 -4.33 12.69 -24.37
C LYS A 252 -4.51 11.23 -23.96
N THR A 253 -3.65 10.70 -23.10
CA THR A 253 -3.76 9.32 -22.63
C THR A 253 -4.77 9.24 -21.50
N VAL A 254 -5.75 8.36 -21.66
CA VAL A 254 -6.71 7.99 -20.62
C VAL A 254 -6.31 6.63 -20.07
N ALA A 255 -6.20 6.53 -18.75
CA ALA A 255 -6.02 5.26 -18.04
C ALA A 255 -7.31 4.89 -17.31
N ILE A 256 -7.51 3.59 -17.03
CA ILE A 256 -8.56 3.11 -16.13
C ILE A 256 -7.93 2.39 -14.94
N ILE A 257 -8.52 2.58 -13.76
CA ILE A 257 -8.18 1.86 -12.53
C ILE A 257 -9.47 1.23 -12.01
N ASP A 258 -9.52 -0.09 -12.07
CA ASP A 258 -10.69 -0.88 -11.69
C ASP A 258 -10.33 -1.79 -10.51
N HIS A 259 -10.89 -1.48 -9.33
CA HIS A 259 -10.66 -2.21 -8.07
C HIS A 259 -9.19 -2.56 -7.75
N CYS A 260 -8.26 -1.69 -8.17
CA CYS A 260 -6.82 -1.91 -8.03
C CYS A 260 -6.04 -0.62 -7.73
N ALA A 261 -6.50 0.16 -6.74
CA ALA A 261 -5.86 1.41 -6.35
C ALA A 261 -4.37 1.26 -5.97
N GLU A 262 -3.92 0.05 -5.57
CA GLU A 262 -2.50 -0.19 -5.30
C GLU A 262 -1.59 0.04 -6.51
N SER A 263 -2.11 -0.16 -7.72
CA SER A 263 -1.37 -0.03 -8.99
C SER A 263 -1.40 1.38 -9.58
N THR A 264 -1.89 2.37 -8.82
CA THR A 264 -2.08 3.73 -9.32
C THR A 264 -0.78 4.32 -9.88
N PHE A 265 0.34 4.26 -9.16
CA PHE A 265 1.62 4.84 -9.63
C PHE A 265 2.11 4.26 -10.97
N GLU A 266 1.86 2.99 -11.20
CA GLU A 266 2.24 2.26 -12.40
C GLU A 266 1.31 2.61 -13.57
N LEU A 267 0.01 2.71 -13.29
CA LEU A 267 -1.02 3.00 -14.28
C LEU A 267 -1.10 4.48 -14.67
N ILE A 268 -0.59 5.42 -13.86
CA ILE A 268 -0.75 6.85 -14.16
C ILE A 268 0.38 7.43 -15.00
N LYS A 269 1.45 6.66 -15.28
CA LYS A 269 2.53 7.09 -16.17
C LYS A 269 1.94 7.56 -17.50
N ASP A 270 2.26 8.80 -17.86
CA ASP A 270 1.79 9.50 -19.06
C ASP A 270 0.27 9.69 -19.16
N ALA A 271 -0.51 9.48 -18.10
CA ALA A 271 -1.96 9.72 -18.11
C ALA A 271 -2.28 11.21 -17.93
N GLY A 272 -3.23 11.73 -18.72
CA GLY A 272 -3.80 13.07 -18.51
C GLY A 272 -5.23 13.05 -17.97
N LEU A 273 -5.84 11.86 -17.90
CA LEU A 273 -7.15 11.60 -17.29
C LEU A 273 -7.17 10.16 -16.80
N VAL A 274 -7.79 9.91 -15.64
CA VAL A 274 -7.98 8.57 -15.11
C VAL A 274 -9.46 8.29 -14.88
N ILE A 275 -9.93 7.15 -15.35
CA ILE A 275 -11.25 6.61 -15.00
C ILE A 275 -11.07 5.68 -13.81
N THR A 276 -11.89 5.81 -12.78
CA THR A 276 -11.88 4.91 -11.63
C THR A 276 -13.23 4.22 -11.48
N VAL A 277 -13.21 2.96 -11.05
CA VAL A 277 -14.40 2.15 -10.79
C VAL A 277 -14.38 1.67 -9.35
N GLY A 278 -15.46 1.96 -8.62
CA GLY A 278 -15.64 1.66 -7.21
C GLY A 278 -15.34 2.84 -6.29
N ASP A 279 -16.05 2.90 -5.17
CA ASP A 279 -15.98 3.98 -4.18
C ASP A 279 -14.58 4.14 -3.58
N ASP A 280 -14.02 3.08 -2.98
CA ASP A 280 -12.68 3.14 -2.37
C ASP A 280 -11.56 3.30 -3.40
N THR A 281 -11.71 2.68 -4.58
CA THR A 281 -10.75 2.86 -5.68
C THR A 281 -10.72 4.31 -6.12
N THR A 282 -11.89 4.93 -6.30
CA THR A 282 -12.02 6.34 -6.64
C THR A 282 -11.43 7.22 -5.56
N ALA A 283 -11.76 6.97 -4.29
CA ALA A 283 -11.26 7.74 -3.16
C ALA A 283 -9.73 7.70 -3.04
N ILE A 284 -9.12 6.51 -3.09
CA ILE A 284 -7.67 6.34 -2.99
C ILE A 284 -6.96 6.90 -4.23
N ALA A 285 -7.44 6.57 -5.42
CA ALA A 285 -6.78 7.00 -6.65
C ALA A 285 -6.88 8.52 -6.84
N ALA A 286 -8.04 9.13 -6.58
CA ALA A 286 -8.21 10.58 -6.63
C ALA A 286 -7.27 11.28 -5.63
N ASP A 287 -7.17 10.76 -4.41
CA ASP A 287 -6.25 11.30 -3.42
C ASP A 287 -4.81 11.26 -3.96
N ILE A 288 -4.34 10.12 -4.46
CA ILE A 288 -2.98 10.02 -5.04
C ILE A 288 -2.81 11.00 -6.22
N LEU A 289 -3.80 11.07 -7.12
CA LEU A 289 -3.74 11.83 -8.38
C LEU A 289 -3.72 13.33 -8.18
N VAL A 290 -4.22 13.83 -7.05
CA VAL A 290 -4.16 15.25 -6.69
C VAL A 290 -2.73 15.78 -6.76
N ARG A 291 -1.74 14.99 -6.31
CA ARG A 291 -0.31 15.35 -6.31
C ARG A 291 0.27 15.56 -7.71
N PHE A 292 -0.36 14.97 -8.71
CA PHE A 292 0.02 15.04 -10.12
C PHE A 292 -0.86 16.01 -10.92
N GLY A 293 -1.93 16.56 -10.32
CA GLY A 293 -2.89 17.39 -11.02
C GLY A 293 -3.65 16.67 -12.14
N ILE A 294 -3.76 15.34 -12.05
CA ILE A 294 -4.43 14.52 -13.07
C ILE A 294 -5.89 14.35 -12.67
N PRO A 295 -6.86 14.83 -13.46
CA PRO A 295 -8.28 14.70 -13.15
C PRO A 295 -8.77 13.24 -13.21
N VAL A 296 -9.85 12.97 -12.47
CA VAL A 296 -10.50 11.66 -12.38
C VAL A 296 -11.95 11.73 -12.88
N ILE A 297 -12.39 10.73 -13.64
CA ILE A 297 -13.81 10.42 -13.80
C ILE A 297 -14.11 9.16 -12.99
N GLY A 298 -14.69 9.33 -11.80
CA GLY A 298 -15.03 8.23 -10.91
C GLY A 298 -16.43 7.69 -11.16
N ILE A 299 -16.57 6.37 -11.17
CA ILE A 299 -17.85 5.66 -11.26
C ILE A 299 -18.02 4.91 -9.94
N THR A 300 -19.01 5.32 -9.15
CA THR A 300 -19.24 4.82 -7.78
C THR A 300 -20.69 4.43 -7.57
N ASP A 301 -20.97 3.53 -6.64
CA ASP A 301 -22.34 3.03 -6.39
C ASP A 301 -22.88 3.41 -4.99
N GLY A 302 -22.03 4.06 -4.17
CA GLY A 302 -22.39 4.56 -2.85
C GLY A 302 -22.16 3.56 -1.71
N ASP A 303 -21.35 2.51 -1.92
CA ASP A 303 -20.85 1.58 -0.90
C ASP A 303 -19.35 1.83 -0.57
N PRO A 304 -18.99 2.92 0.13
CA PRO A 304 -17.61 3.14 0.55
C PRO A 304 -17.24 2.27 1.76
N ASP A 305 -16.10 1.57 1.69
CA ASP A 305 -15.50 0.89 2.84
C ASP A 305 -14.69 1.81 3.76
N ASN A 306 -14.54 3.09 3.41
CA ASN A 306 -13.86 4.13 4.19
C ASN A 306 -12.43 3.72 4.59
N VAL A 307 -11.69 3.12 3.66
CA VAL A 307 -10.33 2.59 3.93
C VAL A 307 -9.25 3.67 4.03
N LEU A 308 -9.56 4.89 3.61
CA LEU A 308 -8.73 6.10 3.69
C LEU A 308 -9.59 7.26 4.17
N GLU A 309 -9.10 7.96 5.19
CA GLU A 309 -9.70 9.19 5.72
C GLU A 309 -9.04 10.41 5.06
N ASP A 310 -9.70 11.57 5.11
CA ASP A 310 -9.18 12.85 4.61
C ASP A 310 -8.77 12.85 3.13
N THR A 311 -9.63 12.34 2.25
CA THR A 311 -9.34 12.25 0.81
C THR A 311 -9.49 13.59 0.10
N SER A 312 -8.57 13.84 -0.84
CA SER A 312 -8.63 14.98 -1.76
C SER A 312 -8.99 14.54 -3.18
N VAL A 313 -9.66 15.41 -3.94
CA VAL A 313 -10.01 15.16 -5.34
C VAL A 313 -9.36 16.24 -6.22
N PRO A 314 -8.68 15.88 -7.32
CA PRO A 314 -8.06 16.86 -8.21
C PRO A 314 -9.10 17.76 -8.88
N ALA A 315 -8.77 19.04 -9.06
CA ALA A 315 -9.61 19.97 -9.80
C ALA A 315 -9.83 19.49 -11.24
N GLY A 316 -11.04 19.71 -11.76
CA GLY A 316 -11.47 19.21 -13.08
C GLY A 316 -11.94 17.76 -13.06
N SER A 317 -12.05 17.13 -11.89
CA SER A 317 -12.57 15.78 -11.75
C SER A 317 -14.09 15.75 -11.71
N VAL A 318 -14.66 14.60 -12.05
CA VAL A 318 -16.09 14.32 -12.01
C VAL A 318 -16.32 12.98 -11.33
N ILE A 319 -17.21 12.91 -10.35
CA ILE A 319 -17.63 11.65 -9.73
C ILE A 319 -19.09 11.42 -10.09
N ILE A 320 -19.36 10.28 -10.73
CA ILE A 320 -20.67 9.83 -11.20
C ILE A 320 -21.12 8.74 -10.23
N ARG A 321 -22.11 9.05 -9.39
CA ARG A 321 -22.77 8.06 -8.56
C ARG A 321 -23.88 7.39 -9.36
N VAL A 322 -23.81 6.08 -9.47
CA VAL A 322 -24.81 5.24 -10.13
C VAL A 322 -25.61 4.43 -9.10
N ARG A 323 -26.62 3.69 -9.55
CA ARG A 323 -27.37 2.77 -8.69
C ARG A 323 -26.44 1.73 -8.06
N THR A 324 -26.75 1.33 -6.84
CA THR A 324 -26.02 0.29 -6.10
C THR A 324 -25.77 -0.95 -6.96
N GLY A 325 -24.51 -1.41 -7.02
CA GLY A 325 -24.03 -2.53 -7.82
C GLY A 325 -23.84 -2.27 -9.33
N PHE A 326 -24.09 -1.05 -9.82
CA PHE A 326 -23.92 -0.72 -11.25
C PHE A 326 -22.55 -0.15 -11.61
N ASP A 327 -21.71 0.20 -10.64
CA ASP A 327 -20.34 0.67 -10.88
C ASP A 327 -19.52 -0.41 -11.60
N ASP A 328 -19.58 -1.66 -11.15
CA ASP A 328 -18.91 -2.81 -11.77
C ASP A 328 -19.41 -3.05 -13.21
N ILE A 329 -20.72 -2.94 -13.42
CA ILE A 329 -21.36 -3.15 -14.72
C ILE A 329 -20.90 -2.07 -15.70
N ILE A 330 -21.03 -0.80 -15.31
CA ILE A 330 -20.69 0.34 -16.16
C ILE A 330 -19.18 0.41 -16.36
N GLY A 331 -18.38 0.15 -15.33
CA GLY A 331 -16.93 0.07 -15.39
C GLY A 331 -16.46 -0.96 -16.42
N LYS A 332 -17.07 -2.16 -16.41
CA LYS A 332 -16.83 -3.19 -17.42
C LYS A 332 -17.22 -2.71 -18.82
N GLU A 333 -18.39 -2.09 -19.00
CA GLU A 333 -18.79 -1.56 -20.29
C GLU A 333 -17.84 -0.48 -20.81
N VAL A 334 -17.36 0.41 -19.93
CA VAL A 334 -16.37 1.43 -20.26
C VAL A 334 -15.07 0.77 -20.70
N PHE A 335 -14.58 -0.23 -19.97
CA PHE A 335 -13.37 -0.98 -20.33
C PHE A 335 -13.49 -1.65 -21.70
N GLU A 336 -14.61 -2.31 -21.98
CA GLU A 336 -14.83 -3.06 -23.21
C GLU A 336 -15.14 -2.15 -24.41
N LYS A 337 -16.10 -1.22 -24.27
CA LYS A 337 -16.63 -0.42 -25.38
C LYS A 337 -15.82 0.85 -25.65
N ILE A 338 -15.31 1.51 -24.61
CA ILE A 338 -14.55 2.77 -24.75
C ILE A 338 -13.05 2.48 -24.84
N LEU A 339 -12.51 1.73 -23.87
CA LEU A 339 -11.06 1.43 -23.84
C LEU A 339 -10.66 0.21 -24.68
N ARG A 340 -11.61 -0.53 -25.27
CA ARG A 340 -11.36 -1.67 -26.15
C ARG A 340 -10.49 -2.75 -25.49
N GLY A 341 -10.75 -3.00 -24.21
CA GLY A 341 -10.01 -3.99 -23.41
C GLY A 341 -8.59 -3.58 -23.04
N LYS A 342 -8.22 -2.29 -23.18
CA LYS A 342 -6.88 -1.79 -22.85
C LYS A 342 -6.92 -0.97 -21.56
N GLN A 343 -5.88 -1.12 -20.74
CA GLN A 343 -5.72 -0.32 -19.52
C GLN A 343 -5.41 1.16 -19.79
N LYS A 344 -4.85 1.46 -20.98
CA LYS A 344 -4.55 2.81 -21.45
C LYS A 344 -4.89 2.95 -22.92
N ILE A 345 -5.43 4.11 -23.28
CA ILE A 345 -5.66 4.50 -24.67
C ILE A 345 -5.21 5.94 -24.88
N HIS A 346 -4.71 6.24 -26.08
CA HIS A 346 -4.55 7.61 -26.52
C HIS A 346 -5.89 8.09 -27.12
N MET A 347 -6.44 9.17 -26.59
CA MET A 347 -7.72 9.72 -27.00
C MET A 347 -7.66 11.25 -27.08
N PRO A 348 -7.67 11.83 -28.28
CA PRO A 348 -7.38 13.25 -28.48
C PRO A 348 -8.54 14.22 -28.17
N GLY A 349 -9.73 13.73 -27.80
CA GLY A 349 -10.93 14.54 -27.61
C GLY A 349 -11.46 14.56 -26.18
N ASN A 350 -12.19 15.61 -25.81
CA ASN A 350 -12.71 15.87 -24.46
C ASN A 350 -14.06 15.16 -24.15
N ASP A 351 -14.45 14.18 -24.95
CA ASP A 351 -15.80 13.59 -24.92
C ASP A 351 -15.93 12.36 -23.99
N MET A 352 -14.93 12.11 -23.13
CA MET A 352 -14.91 10.91 -22.28
C MET A 352 -16.09 10.88 -21.30
N LEU A 353 -16.40 12.02 -20.68
CA LEU A 353 -17.51 12.12 -19.74
C LEU A 353 -18.84 11.80 -20.44
N SER A 354 -19.13 12.40 -21.58
CA SER A 354 -20.40 12.16 -22.31
C SER A 354 -20.55 10.69 -22.69
N ARG A 355 -19.47 10.06 -23.16
CA ARG A 355 -19.48 8.63 -23.51
C ARG A 355 -19.78 7.74 -22.30
N ILE A 356 -19.18 8.04 -21.14
CA ILE A 356 -19.48 7.31 -19.90
C ILE A 356 -20.93 7.54 -19.48
N LEU A 357 -21.43 8.78 -19.55
CA LEU A 357 -22.82 9.10 -19.22
C LEU A 357 -23.82 8.42 -20.15
N MET A 358 -23.50 8.25 -21.45
CA MET A 358 -24.33 7.48 -22.38
C MET A 358 -24.43 6.00 -21.99
N LEU A 359 -23.33 5.39 -21.51
CA LEU A 359 -23.35 4.01 -21.02
C LEU A 359 -24.10 3.88 -19.69
N ALA A 360 -23.88 4.82 -18.77
CA ALA A 360 -24.55 4.82 -17.47
C ALA A 360 -26.06 5.07 -17.60
N GLY A 361 -26.46 5.97 -18.50
CA GLY A 361 -27.84 6.27 -18.86
C GLY A 361 -28.74 6.51 -17.63
N LYS A 362 -29.85 5.77 -17.55
CA LYS A 362 -30.83 5.87 -16.45
C LYS A 362 -30.32 5.40 -15.08
N ASN A 363 -29.12 4.85 -15.01
CA ASN A 363 -28.52 4.39 -13.75
C ASN A 363 -27.78 5.50 -13.01
N VAL A 364 -27.54 6.66 -13.63
CA VAL A 364 -26.96 7.82 -12.95
C VAL A 364 -27.92 8.33 -11.88
N ILE A 365 -27.42 8.49 -10.66
CA ILE A 365 -28.12 9.08 -9.52
C ILE A 365 -27.66 10.52 -9.31
N GLU A 366 -26.35 10.76 -9.35
CA GLU A 366 -25.76 12.07 -9.06
C GLU A 366 -24.45 12.25 -9.83
N ILE A 367 -24.15 13.50 -10.19
CA ILE A 367 -22.88 13.88 -10.78
C ILE A 367 -22.31 15.04 -9.96
N LYS A 368 -21.10 14.87 -9.46
CA LYS A 368 -20.39 15.88 -8.69
C LYS A 368 -19.13 16.33 -9.40
N TYR A 369 -18.96 17.63 -9.54
CA TYR A 369 -17.80 18.27 -10.16
C TYR A 369 -16.89 18.87 -9.08
N TYR A 370 -15.58 18.81 -9.31
CA TYR A 370 -14.55 19.23 -8.36
C TYR A 370 -13.58 20.26 -8.96
#